data_AF-A0A9E3P2Q2-F1
#
_entry.id   AF-A0A9E3P2Q2-F1
#
_cell.length_a   1.000
_cell.length_b   1.000
_cell.length_c   1.000
_cell.angle_alpha   90.00
_cell.angle_beta   90.00
_cell.angle_gamma   90.00
#
_symmetry.space_group_name_H-M   'P 1'
#
loop_
_entity.id
_entity.type
_entity.pdbx_description
1 polymer ?
#
loop_
_entity_poly.entity_id
_entity_poly.type
_entity_poly.pdbx_seq_one_letter_code
_entity_poly.pdbx_strand_id
1 'polypeptide(L)'
;MQPAQPFPASPQDPYRARSPQGAFGPIASTTRVVYTVVVAIMMLGFVTAVGGWTAALIAADRSGTNEPDGTLFGVGLAGLFTVVFLLYVQIGAGLVWIYNAWNWLPWDQRYTRHWRNWLTPSQVALMMLIPYFHYYWMFVANCGLCDALDRLRVSYPTSRPAPKSLAIAACACQLIVPFPVAAILWLIFMKRCEEMTREMSAAMAPRMAQSF
;
A
#
# COMPACT_ATOMS: atom_id res chain seq x y z
N MET A 1 32.23 11.22 22.89
CA MET A 1 32.27 10.22 21.80
C MET A 1 31.18 10.60 20.79
N GLN A 2 31.55 11.10 19.62
CA GLN A 2 30.58 11.38 18.57
C GLN A 2 30.05 10.05 18.01
N PRO A 3 28.73 9.85 17.90
CA PRO A 3 28.20 8.67 17.24
C PRO A 3 28.61 8.70 15.77
N ALA A 4 29.27 7.63 15.31
CA ALA A 4 29.66 7.47 13.92
C ALA A 4 28.42 7.56 13.03
N GLN A 5 28.38 8.57 12.15
CA GLN A 5 27.39 8.65 11.08
C GLN A 5 27.51 7.37 10.24
N PRO A 6 26.46 6.55 10.12
CA PRO A 6 26.55 5.23 9.47
C PRO A 6 26.86 5.31 7.97
N PHE A 7 26.78 6.50 7.36
CA PHE A 7 27.18 6.74 5.98
C PHE A 7 27.80 8.14 5.82
N PRO A 8 28.98 8.27 5.17
CA PRO A 8 29.53 9.58 4.83
C PRO A 8 28.60 10.25 3.83
N ALA A 9 28.19 11.49 4.13
CA ALA A 9 27.36 12.28 3.23
C ALA A 9 28.10 12.50 1.90
N SER A 10 27.55 11.99 0.79
CA SER A 10 28.00 12.35 -0.55
C SER A 10 27.78 13.85 -0.76
N PRO A 11 28.83 14.65 -1.02
CA PRO A 11 28.70 16.10 -1.22
C PRO A 11 27.91 16.49 -2.48
N GLN A 12 27.63 15.54 -3.38
CA GLN A 12 27.09 15.77 -4.72
C GLN A 12 25.84 14.91 -5.00
N ASP A 13 24.94 14.75 -4.03
CA ASP A 13 23.67 14.07 -4.28
C ASP A 13 22.65 15.05 -4.91
N PRO A 14 22.34 14.95 -6.22
CA PRO A 14 21.38 15.83 -6.90
C PRO A 14 19.95 15.68 -6.36
N TYR A 15 19.66 14.60 -5.62
CA TYR A 15 18.38 14.37 -4.97
C TYR A 15 18.23 15.11 -3.63
N ARG A 16 19.31 15.66 -3.08
CA ARG A 16 19.30 16.46 -1.84
C ARG A 16 18.71 17.86 -2.05
N ALA A 17 18.71 18.36 -3.29
CA ALA A 17 18.52 19.78 -3.57
C ALA A 17 17.06 20.24 -3.73
N ARG A 18 16.05 19.36 -3.74
CA ARG A 18 14.64 19.78 -3.90
C ARG A 18 13.64 18.85 -3.22
N SER A 19 13.51 18.97 -1.93
CA SER A 19 12.17 18.90 -1.33
C SER A 19 12.04 20.13 -0.46
N PRO A 20 11.13 21.08 -0.77
CA PRO A 20 10.70 22.03 0.26
C PRO A 20 10.38 21.20 1.50
N GLN A 21 10.83 21.61 2.68
CA GLN A 21 10.28 21.12 3.94
C GLN A 21 8.81 21.53 3.96
N GLY A 22 7.99 20.80 3.19
CA GLY A 22 6.57 21.03 3.06
C GLY A 22 5.93 20.70 4.38
N ALA A 23 5.11 21.60 4.88
CA ALA A 23 4.31 21.43 6.08
C ALA A 23 3.79 19.98 6.17
N PHE A 24 4.20 19.27 7.23
CA PHE A 24 3.91 17.85 7.46
C PHE A 24 2.43 17.60 7.75
N GLY A 25 1.56 17.80 6.76
CA GLY A 25 0.17 17.34 6.81
C GLY A 25 0.13 15.80 6.85
N PRO A 26 -0.88 15.19 7.47
CA PRO A 26 -1.01 13.73 7.50
C PRO A 26 -1.12 13.16 6.08
N ILE A 27 -0.73 11.89 5.90
CA ILE A 27 -1.00 11.17 4.64
C ILE A 27 -2.51 11.25 4.35
N ALA A 28 -2.87 11.77 3.18
CA ALA A 28 -4.26 11.95 2.79
C ALA A 28 -4.96 10.58 2.70
N SER A 29 -6.06 10.41 3.43
CA SER A 29 -6.83 9.16 3.43
C SER A 29 -7.59 8.90 2.12
N THR A 30 -7.61 9.88 1.20
CA THR A 30 -8.32 9.78 -0.09
C THR A 30 -7.92 8.53 -0.85
N THR A 31 -6.63 8.21 -0.91
CA THR A 31 -6.16 7.04 -1.67
C THR A 31 -6.61 5.72 -1.03
N ARG A 32 -6.59 5.62 0.31
CA ARG A 32 -7.14 4.45 1.02
C ARG A 32 -8.65 4.33 0.83
N VAL A 33 -9.38 5.44 0.81
CA VAL A 33 -10.84 5.43 0.54
C VAL A 33 -11.11 4.89 -0.86
N VAL A 34 -10.39 5.37 -1.88
CA VAL A 34 -10.48 4.84 -3.25
C VAL A 34 -10.16 3.34 -3.27
N TYR A 35 -9.07 2.92 -2.63
CA TYR A 35 -8.71 1.50 -2.52
C TYR A 35 -9.82 0.69 -1.84
N THR A 36 -10.44 1.21 -0.77
CA THR A 36 -11.53 0.54 -0.05
C THR A 36 -12.75 0.34 -0.94
N VAL A 37 -13.15 1.38 -1.67
CA VAL A 37 -14.29 1.32 -2.61
C VAL A 37 -14.00 0.30 -3.71
N VAL A 38 -12.79 0.32 -4.29
CA VAL A 38 -12.38 -0.65 -5.31
C VAL A 38 -12.46 -2.09 -4.77
N VAL A 39 -11.91 -2.35 -3.59
CA VAL A 39 -11.98 -3.68 -2.96
C VAL A 39 -13.43 -4.11 -2.69
N ALA A 40 -14.30 -3.21 -2.24
CA ALA A 40 -15.71 -3.52 -2.01
C ALA A 40 -16.43 -3.90 -3.31
N ILE A 41 -16.18 -3.19 -4.41
CA ILE A 41 -16.76 -3.51 -5.73
C ILE A 41 -16.17 -4.83 -6.26
N MET A 42 -14.88 -5.09 -6.05
CA MET A 42 -14.26 -6.37 -6.40
C MET A 42 -14.88 -7.54 -5.62
N MET A 43 -15.18 -7.36 -4.34
CA MET A 43 -15.88 -8.39 -3.54
C MET A 43 -17.27 -8.69 -4.12
N LEU A 44 -18.01 -7.65 -4.50
CA LEU A 44 -19.30 -7.83 -5.17
C LEU A 44 -19.13 -8.56 -6.52
N GLY A 45 -18.19 -8.12 -7.35
CA GLY A 45 -17.89 -8.74 -8.65
C GLY A 45 -17.43 -10.21 -8.52
N PHE A 46 -16.71 -10.55 -7.46
CA PHE A 46 -16.30 -11.91 -7.18
C PHE A 46 -17.49 -12.78 -6.77
N VAL A 47 -18.36 -12.27 -5.89
CA VAL A 47 -19.59 -12.99 -5.48
C VAL A 47 -20.53 -13.18 -6.67
N THR A 48 -20.69 -12.18 -7.54
CA THR A 48 -21.50 -12.34 -8.76
C THR A 48 -20.87 -13.30 -9.77
N ALA A 49 -19.53 -13.31 -9.89
CA ALA A 49 -18.82 -14.25 -10.74
C ALA A 49 -19.04 -15.70 -10.30
N VAL A 50 -18.71 -16.00 -9.05
CA VAL A 50 -18.83 -17.33 -8.46
C VAL A 50 -20.29 -17.76 -8.38
N GLY A 51 -21.18 -16.85 -7.95
CA GLY A 51 -22.61 -17.10 -7.84
C GLY A 51 -23.27 -17.39 -9.19
N GLY A 52 -22.94 -16.62 -10.23
CA GLY A 52 -23.45 -16.80 -11.58
C GLY A 52 -23.05 -18.15 -12.17
N TRP A 53 -21.77 -18.52 -12.10
CA TRP A 53 -21.33 -19.83 -12.58
C TRP A 53 -21.90 -20.99 -11.76
N THR A 54 -21.93 -20.88 -10.43
CA THR A 54 -22.50 -21.93 -9.58
C THR A 54 -23.99 -22.12 -9.87
N ALA A 55 -24.75 -21.03 -10.01
CA ALA A 55 -26.16 -21.08 -10.37
C ALA A 55 -26.38 -21.66 -11.78
N ALA A 56 -25.53 -21.32 -12.75
CA ALA A 56 -25.61 -21.87 -14.11
C ALA A 56 -25.44 -23.40 -14.13
N LEU A 57 -24.49 -23.91 -13.33
CA LEU A 57 -24.24 -25.35 -13.20
C LEU A 57 -25.40 -26.07 -12.49
N ILE A 58 -25.93 -25.48 -11.41
CA ILE A 58 -27.10 -26.04 -10.70
C ILE A 58 -28.35 -26.02 -11.60
N ALA A 59 -28.52 -24.98 -12.41
CA ALA A 59 -29.64 -24.88 -13.34
C ALA A 59 -29.59 -25.99 -14.38
N ALA A 60 -28.42 -26.23 -15.00
CA ALA A 60 -28.21 -27.30 -15.97
C ALA A 60 -28.50 -28.70 -15.40
N ASP A 61 -28.00 -28.96 -14.19
CA ASP A 61 -28.24 -30.22 -13.47
C ASP A 61 -29.74 -30.45 -13.23
N ARG A 62 -30.49 -29.40 -12.84
CA ARG A 62 -31.93 -29.48 -12.58
C ARG A 62 -32.79 -29.58 -13.83
N SER A 63 -32.39 -28.94 -14.93
CA SER A 63 -33.11 -29.01 -16.21
C SER A 63 -32.82 -30.29 -16.99
N GLY A 64 -31.86 -31.11 -16.56
CA GLY A 64 -31.41 -32.30 -17.29
C GLY A 64 -30.76 -31.95 -18.63
N THR A 65 -30.40 -30.68 -18.83
CA THR A 65 -29.69 -30.23 -20.02
C THR A 65 -28.20 -30.29 -19.74
N ASN A 66 -27.42 -30.88 -20.64
CA ASN A 66 -25.95 -30.91 -20.49
C ASN A 66 -25.29 -29.54 -20.71
N GLU A 67 -26.07 -28.48 -20.94
CA GLU A 67 -25.59 -27.13 -21.22
C GLU A 67 -25.94 -26.17 -20.07
N PRO A 68 -24.94 -25.43 -19.53
CA PRO A 68 -25.16 -24.34 -18.58
C PRO A 68 -26.05 -23.25 -19.14
N ASP A 69 -26.87 -22.63 -18.29
CA ASP A 69 -27.59 -21.40 -18.65
C ASP A 69 -26.59 -20.32 -19.09
N GLY A 70 -26.64 -19.95 -20.37
CA GLY A 70 -25.72 -18.98 -20.97
C GLY A 70 -25.83 -17.58 -20.38
N THR A 71 -27.00 -17.19 -19.85
CA THR A 71 -27.21 -15.90 -19.17
C THR A 71 -26.49 -15.88 -17.83
N LEU A 72 -26.69 -16.91 -17.01
CA LEU A 72 -26.03 -17.02 -15.70
C LEU A 72 -24.50 -17.18 -15.86
N PHE A 73 -24.08 -17.92 -16.88
CA PHE A 73 -22.67 -18.03 -17.24
C PHE A 73 -22.07 -16.68 -17.69
N GLY A 74 -22.82 -15.92 -18.50
CA GLY A 74 -22.45 -14.58 -18.94
C GLY A 74 -22.35 -13.55 -17.80
N VAL A 75 -23.27 -13.59 -16.83
CA VAL A 75 -23.18 -12.79 -15.58
C VAL A 75 -21.91 -13.16 -14.81
N GLY A 76 -21.60 -14.45 -14.73
CA GLY A 76 -20.37 -14.93 -14.11
C GLY A 76 -19.11 -14.34 -14.76
N LEU A 77 -19.06 -14.37 -16.10
CA LEU A 77 -17.97 -13.83 -16.90
C LEU A 77 -17.84 -12.30 -16.75
N ALA A 78 -18.94 -11.56 -16.77
CA ALA A 78 -18.95 -10.11 -16.55
C ALA A 78 -18.43 -9.74 -15.15
N GLY A 79 -18.80 -10.53 -14.13
CA GLY A 79 -18.25 -10.43 -12.77
C GLY A 79 -16.73 -10.59 -12.75
N LEU A 80 -16.21 -11.62 -13.44
CA LEU A 80 -14.76 -11.86 -13.54
C LEU A 80 -14.04 -10.68 -14.23
N PHE A 81 -14.54 -10.20 -15.36
CA PHE A 81 -13.95 -9.05 -16.06
C PHE A 81 -13.92 -7.80 -15.18
N THR A 82 -14.98 -7.58 -14.42
CA THR A 82 -15.05 -6.47 -13.44
C THR A 82 -13.95 -6.60 -12.39
N VAL A 83 -13.75 -7.79 -11.83
CA VAL A 83 -12.69 -8.05 -10.83
C VAL A 83 -11.30 -7.82 -11.42
N VAL A 84 -11.02 -8.35 -12.61
CA VAL A 84 -9.72 -8.20 -13.28
C VAL A 84 -9.41 -6.74 -13.58
N PHE A 85 -10.39 -5.99 -14.13
CA PHE A 85 -10.22 -4.57 -14.41
C PHE A 85 -9.92 -3.77 -13.13
N LEU A 86 -10.70 -4.02 -12.07
CA LEU A 86 -10.54 -3.32 -10.80
C LEU A 86 -9.24 -3.68 -10.07
N LEU A 87 -8.65 -4.85 -10.31
CA LEU A 87 -7.34 -5.21 -9.78
C LEU A 87 -6.25 -4.23 -10.24
N TYR A 88 -6.29 -3.77 -11.51
CA TYR A 88 -5.36 -2.75 -11.99
C TYR A 88 -5.59 -1.39 -11.33
N VAL A 89 -6.86 -1.02 -11.10
CA VAL A 89 -7.22 0.21 -10.37
C VAL A 89 -6.71 0.14 -8.92
N GLN A 90 -6.85 -1.03 -8.28
CA GLN A 90 -6.35 -1.29 -6.92
C GLN A 90 -4.82 -1.16 -6.85
N ILE A 91 -4.09 -1.71 -7.82
CA ILE A 91 -2.63 -1.54 -7.93
C ILE A 91 -2.28 -0.06 -8.06
N GLY A 92 -2.94 0.67 -8.96
CA GLY A 92 -2.74 2.11 -9.13
C GLY A 92 -2.96 2.90 -7.85
N ALA A 93 -4.05 2.62 -7.13
CA ALA A 93 -4.33 3.22 -5.83
C ALA A 93 -3.24 2.87 -4.80
N GLY A 94 -2.76 1.63 -4.76
CA GLY A 94 -1.65 1.22 -3.90
C GLY A 94 -0.34 1.96 -4.20
N LEU A 95 -0.02 2.16 -5.48
CA LEU A 95 1.16 2.91 -5.93
C LEU A 95 1.09 4.40 -5.58
N VAL A 96 -0.08 5.02 -5.75
CA VAL A 96 -0.29 6.41 -5.32
C VAL A 96 -0.18 6.51 -3.80
N TRP A 97 -0.70 5.53 -3.06
CA TRP A 97 -0.63 5.54 -1.61
C TRP A 97 0.81 5.42 -1.11
N ILE A 98 1.59 4.47 -1.65
CA ILE A 98 3.00 4.29 -1.23
C ILE A 98 3.83 5.52 -1.61
N TYR A 99 3.57 6.13 -2.78
CA TYR A 99 4.20 7.40 -3.16
C TYR A 99 3.91 8.48 -2.13
N ASN A 100 2.65 8.67 -1.75
CA ASN A 100 2.25 9.67 -0.75
C ASN A 100 2.86 9.39 0.62
N ALA A 101 2.89 8.12 1.04
CA ALA A 101 3.47 7.70 2.32
C ALA A 101 4.98 7.98 2.39
N TRP A 102 5.70 7.70 1.30
CA TRP A 102 7.13 7.99 1.22
C TRP A 102 7.43 9.48 1.04
N ASN A 103 6.56 10.21 0.36
CA ASN A 103 6.68 11.65 0.22
C ASN A 103 6.49 12.38 1.56
N TRP A 104 5.68 11.81 2.47
CA TRP A 104 5.49 12.34 3.83
C TRP A 104 6.75 12.23 4.70
N LEU A 105 7.59 11.21 4.50
CA LEU A 105 8.81 11.05 5.29
C LEU A 105 9.81 12.19 5.03
N PRO A 106 10.47 12.75 6.07
CA PRO A 106 11.60 13.65 5.90
C PRO A 106 12.72 12.96 5.12
N TRP A 107 13.46 13.72 4.30
CA TRP A 107 14.50 13.15 3.45
C TRP A 107 15.51 12.31 4.24
N ASP A 108 15.92 12.79 5.43
CA ASP A 108 16.87 12.13 6.35
C ASP A 108 16.40 10.76 6.87
N GLN A 109 15.11 10.41 6.70
CA GLN A 109 14.55 9.14 7.13
C GLN A 109 14.24 8.19 5.96
N ARG A 110 14.40 8.63 4.71
CA ARG A 110 14.11 7.84 3.49
C ARG A 110 15.23 6.86 3.12
N TYR A 111 15.75 6.13 4.10
CA TYR A 111 16.68 5.02 3.88
C TYR A 111 16.10 3.74 4.46
N THR A 112 16.51 2.58 3.94
CA THR A 112 16.06 1.27 4.44
C THR A 112 17.26 0.40 4.74
N ARG A 113 17.12 -0.57 5.65
CA ARG A 113 18.21 -1.51 5.92
C ARG A 113 18.54 -2.41 4.73
N HIS A 114 17.55 -2.63 3.85
CA HIS A 114 17.64 -3.56 2.73
C HIS A 114 18.15 -2.89 1.44
N TRP A 115 18.34 -1.57 1.45
CA TRP A 115 18.81 -0.81 0.30
C TRP A 115 19.90 0.17 0.71
N ARG A 116 21.03 0.15 -0.01
CA ARG A 116 22.25 0.89 0.36
C ARG A 116 22.13 2.41 0.23
N ASN A 117 21.17 2.89 -0.56
CA ASN A 117 21.01 4.30 -0.91
C ASN A 117 19.71 4.90 -0.36
N TRP A 118 19.60 6.22 -0.42
CA TRP A 118 18.36 6.94 -0.19
C TRP A 118 17.32 6.58 -1.25
N LEU A 119 16.05 6.52 -0.83
CA LEU A 119 14.92 6.20 -1.71
C LEU A 119 14.06 7.43 -1.92
N THR A 120 13.88 7.81 -3.19
CA THR A 120 12.91 8.83 -3.55
C THR A 120 11.49 8.22 -3.61
N PRO A 121 10.43 8.98 -3.31
CA PRO A 121 9.05 8.47 -3.37
C PRO A 121 8.68 7.90 -4.75
N SER A 122 9.15 8.55 -5.82
CA SER A 122 8.98 8.07 -7.19
C SER A 122 9.73 6.77 -7.44
N GLN A 123 10.98 6.64 -6.97
CA GLN A 123 11.72 5.38 -7.07
C GLN A 123 10.99 4.24 -6.37
N VAL A 124 10.43 4.47 -5.18
CA VAL A 124 9.68 3.44 -4.45
C VAL A 124 8.44 3.00 -5.21
N ALA A 125 7.67 3.93 -5.77
CA ALA A 125 6.47 3.59 -6.54
C ALA A 125 6.81 2.93 -7.88
N LEU A 126 7.77 3.49 -8.64
CA LEU A 126 8.08 3.02 -9.99
C LEU A 126 8.88 1.70 -9.99
N MET A 127 9.73 1.46 -9.00
CA MET A 127 10.47 0.20 -8.91
C MET A 127 9.55 -1.00 -8.64
N MET A 128 8.37 -0.77 -8.05
CA MET A 128 7.33 -1.80 -7.94
C MET A 128 6.72 -2.17 -9.30
N LEU A 129 6.82 -1.34 -10.33
CA LEU A 129 6.30 -1.67 -11.67
C LEU A 129 7.21 -2.62 -12.45
N ILE A 130 8.44 -2.87 -11.97
CA ILE A 130 9.39 -3.77 -12.62
C ILE A 130 8.97 -5.22 -12.31
N PRO A 131 8.48 -6.01 -13.29
CA PRO A 131 7.83 -7.29 -13.00
C PRO A 131 8.70 -8.28 -12.20
N TYR A 132 9.97 -8.41 -12.59
CA TYR A 132 10.92 -9.31 -11.94
C TYR A 132 11.27 -8.92 -10.51
N PHE A 133 11.21 -7.62 -10.19
CA PHE A 133 11.58 -7.11 -8.87
C PHE A 133 10.37 -6.60 -8.07
N HIS A 134 9.15 -6.75 -8.58
CA HIS A 134 7.92 -6.24 -7.98
C HIS A 134 7.80 -6.67 -6.52
N TYR A 135 7.88 -7.98 -6.26
CA TYR A 135 7.75 -8.53 -4.92
C TYR A 135 8.88 -8.10 -3.99
N TYR A 136 10.13 -8.11 -4.49
CA TYR A 136 11.27 -7.62 -3.73
C TYR A 136 11.06 -6.16 -3.28
N TRP A 137 10.66 -5.28 -4.21
CA TRP A 137 10.40 -3.87 -3.92
C TRP A 137 9.19 -3.66 -3.03
N MET A 138 8.17 -4.50 -3.14
CA MET A 138 7.02 -4.50 -2.23
C MET A 138 7.47 -4.72 -0.78
N PHE A 139 8.35 -5.68 -0.51
CA PHE A 139 8.90 -5.87 0.84
C PHE A 139 9.80 -4.70 1.27
N VAL A 140 10.74 -4.28 0.41
CA VAL A 140 11.69 -3.19 0.73
C VAL A 140 10.97 -1.90 1.06
N ALA A 141 9.98 -1.51 0.27
CA ALA A 141 9.23 -0.27 0.45
C ALA A 141 8.37 -0.28 1.71
N ASN A 142 7.63 -1.36 1.96
CA ASN A 142 6.66 -1.40 3.06
C ASN A 142 7.33 -1.67 4.41
N CYS A 143 8.34 -2.56 4.45
CA CYS A 143 9.16 -2.73 5.64
C CYS A 143 10.02 -1.49 5.91
N GLY A 144 10.58 -0.89 4.86
CA GLY A 144 11.36 0.34 4.95
C GLY A 144 10.54 1.52 5.48
N LEU A 145 9.29 1.64 5.04
CA LEU A 145 8.35 2.62 5.59
C LEU A 145 8.12 2.40 7.09
N CYS A 146 7.89 1.17 7.52
CA CYS A 146 7.73 0.86 8.95
C CYS A 146 8.98 1.21 9.76
N ASP A 147 10.17 0.87 9.25
CA ASP A 147 11.44 1.19 9.91
C ASP A 147 11.66 2.71 10.02
N ALA A 148 11.24 3.48 9.00
CA ALA A 148 11.31 4.94 9.02
C ALA A 148 10.31 5.54 10.03
N LEU A 149 9.10 5.00 10.08
CA LEU A 149 8.09 5.39 11.06
C LEU A 149 8.53 5.07 12.50
N ASP A 150 9.11 3.90 12.76
CA ASP A 150 9.62 3.57 14.10
C ASP A 150 10.81 4.46 14.51
N ARG A 151 11.68 4.87 13.58
CA ARG A 151 12.74 5.86 13.86
C ARG A 151 12.15 7.22 14.21
N LEU A 152 11.17 7.70 13.44
CA LEU A 152 10.49 8.96 13.71
C LEU A 152 9.73 8.95 15.04
N ARG A 153 9.25 7.77 15.47
CA ARG A 153 8.55 7.59 16.74
C ARG A 153 9.40 7.95 17.96
N VAL A 154 10.73 7.86 17.86
CA VAL A 154 11.63 8.31 18.94
C VAL A 154 11.50 9.82 19.17
N SER A 155 11.38 10.59 18.08
CA SER A 155 11.23 12.05 18.14
C SER A 155 9.77 12.47 18.35
N TYR A 156 8.82 11.69 17.82
CA TYR A 156 7.38 11.98 17.83
C TYR A 156 6.63 10.73 18.32
N PRO A 157 6.50 10.55 19.64
CA PRO A 157 5.88 9.37 20.21
C PRO A 157 4.45 9.16 19.74
N THR A 158 4.13 7.92 19.37
CA THR A 158 2.79 7.48 18.96
C THR A 158 2.27 6.40 19.90
N SER A 159 0.94 6.26 19.93
CA SER A 159 0.20 5.33 20.78
C SER A 159 0.61 3.86 20.57
N ARG A 160 1.02 3.51 19.35
CA ARG A 160 1.37 2.14 18.93
C ARG A 160 2.64 2.13 18.06
N PRO A 161 3.41 1.02 18.05
CA PRO A 161 4.55 0.84 17.15
C PRO A 161 4.12 0.72 15.69
N ALA A 162 5.07 0.91 14.76
CA ALA A 162 4.81 0.72 13.33
C ALA A 162 4.39 -0.74 13.04
N PRO A 163 3.43 -0.95 12.13
CA PRO A 163 2.84 -2.26 11.89
C PRO A 163 3.69 -3.14 10.95
N LYS A 164 4.96 -3.39 11.29
CA LYS A 164 5.91 -4.12 10.42
C LYS A 164 5.50 -5.57 10.15
N SER A 165 5.01 -6.28 11.17
CA SER A 165 4.51 -7.65 11.01
C SER A 165 3.31 -7.71 10.06
N LEU A 166 2.42 -6.72 10.14
CA LEU A 166 1.28 -6.59 9.24
C LEU A 166 1.71 -6.27 7.81
N ALA A 167 2.74 -5.43 7.63
CA ALA A 167 3.32 -5.16 6.30
C ALA A 167 3.87 -6.44 5.66
N ILE A 168 4.63 -7.24 6.43
CA ILE A 168 5.17 -8.53 5.97
C ILE A 168 4.03 -9.50 5.64
N ALA A 169 3.02 -9.59 6.51
CA ALA A 169 1.86 -10.44 6.28
C ALA A 169 1.08 -10.03 5.02
N ALA A 170 0.83 -8.73 4.82
CA ALA A 170 0.18 -8.21 3.61
C ALA A 170 0.99 -8.53 2.35
N CYS A 171 2.32 -8.37 2.40
CA CYS A 171 3.22 -8.72 1.30
C CYS A 171 3.21 -10.23 0.99
N ALA A 172 3.25 -11.08 2.01
CA ALA A 172 3.21 -12.54 1.85
C ALA A 172 1.84 -13.02 1.34
N CYS A 173 0.75 -12.49 1.88
CA CYS A 173 -0.60 -12.79 1.39
C CYS A 173 -0.80 -12.31 -0.04
N GLN A 174 -0.21 -11.17 -0.45
CA GLN A 174 -0.29 -10.71 -1.84
C GLN A 174 0.31 -11.74 -2.82
N LEU A 175 1.32 -12.50 -2.39
CA LEU A 175 1.95 -13.54 -3.21
C LEU A 175 1.12 -14.84 -3.25
N ILE A 176 0.53 -15.25 -2.12
CA ILE A 176 -0.13 -16.56 -1.98
C ILE A 176 -1.62 -16.47 -2.29
N VAL A 177 -2.30 -15.47 -1.72
CA VAL A 177 -3.76 -15.26 -1.83
C VAL A 177 -4.03 -13.76 -2.05
N PRO A 178 -3.82 -13.25 -3.28
CA PRO A 178 -3.90 -11.82 -3.58
C PRO A 178 -5.30 -11.23 -3.31
N PHE A 179 -6.35 -12.04 -3.45
CA PHE A 179 -7.71 -11.63 -3.18
C PHE A 179 -8.49 -12.75 -2.48
N PRO A 180 -9.31 -12.46 -1.45
CA PRO A 180 -9.55 -11.15 -0.82
C PRO A 180 -8.61 -10.84 0.35
N VAL A 181 -7.84 -11.82 0.82
CA VAL A 181 -7.09 -11.74 2.08
C VAL A 181 -6.03 -10.63 2.05
N ALA A 182 -5.19 -10.59 1.01
CA ALA A 182 -4.15 -9.56 0.91
C ALA A 182 -4.76 -8.14 0.83
N ALA A 183 -5.82 -7.96 0.06
CA ALA A 183 -6.51 -6.67 -0.09
C ALA A 183 -6.99 -6.11 1.27
N ILE A 184 -7.53 -6.97 2.14
CA ILE A 184 -7.96 -6.59 3.49
C ILE A 184 -6.75 -6.24 4.37
N LEU A 185 -5.68 -7.04 4.33
CA LEU A 185 -4.47 -6.75 5.11
C LEU A 185 -3.82 -5.43 4.68
N TRP A 186 -3.82 -5.11 3.38
CA TRP A 186 -3.37 -3.82 2.86
C TRP A 186 -4.20 -2.66 3.41
N LEU A 187 -5.52 -2.78 3.46
CA LEU A 187 -6.39 -1.76 4.05
C LEU A 187 -6.08 -1.50 5.52
N ILE A 188 -5.89 -2.57 6.30
CA ILE A 188 -5.53 -2.47 7.72
C ILE A 188 -4.16 -1.81 7.84
N PHE A 189 -3.19 -2.20 7.02
CA PHE A 189 -1.84 -1.64 7.01
C PHE A 189 -1.86 -0.14 6.70
N MET A 190 -2.52 0.26 5.61
CA MET A 190 -2.64 1.66 5.20
C MET A 190 -3.27 2.51 6.30
N LYS A 191 -4.38 2.04 6.89
CA LYS A 191 -5.05 2.72 8.01
C LYS A 191 -4.12 2.94 9.19
N ARG A 192 -3.35 1.91 9.59
CA ARG A 192 -2.44 1.98 10.74
C ARG A 192 -1.28 2.96 10.49
N CYS A 193 -0.74 3.00 9.28
CA CYS A 193 0.27 3.99 8.89
C CYS A 193 -0.32 5.41 8.89
N GLU A 194 -1.52 5.61 8.34
CA GLU A 194 -2.19 6.92 8.32
C GLU A 194 -2.49 7.43 9.73
N GLU A 195 -3.00 6.58 10.63
CA GLU A 195 -3.21 6.92 12.05
C GLU A 195 -1.89 7.36 12.72
N MET A 196 -0.82 6.61 12.50
CA MET A 196 0.51 6.92 13.05
C MET A 196 1.04 8.26 12.52
N THR A 197 0.95 8.51 11.21
CA THR A 197 1.36 9.80 10.63
C THR A 197 0.51 10.96 11.12
N ARG A 198 -0.79 10.75 11.38
CA ARG A 198 -1.67 11.78 11.94
C ARG A 198 -1.28 12.15 13.37
N GLU A 199 -0.99 11.17 14.22
CA GLU A 199 -0.49 11.41 15.58
C GLU A 199 0.85 12.16 15.54
N MET A 200 1.77 11.75 14.67
CA MET A 200 3.07 12.42 14.49
C MET A 200 2.94 13.86 13.99
N SER A 201 2.12 14.09 12.96
CA SER A 201 1.85 15.43 12.43
C SER A 201 1.25 16.35 13.49
N ALA A 202 0.34 15.83 14.34
CA ALA A 202 -0.22 16.59 15.45
C ALA A 202 0.85 16.96 16.51
N ALA A 203 1.79 16.06 16.81
CA ALA A 203 2.90 16.33 17.72
C ALA A 203 3.98 17.25 17.12
N MET A 204 4.13 17.28 15.79
CA MET A 204 5.07 18.14 15.07
C MET A 204 4.60 19.62 15.01
N ALA A 205 3.30 19.86 14.85
CA ALA A 205 2.72 21.20 14.70
C ALA A 205 3.17 22.22 15.77
N PRO A 206 3.12 21.93 17.08
CA PRO A 206 3.53 22.89 18.11
C PRO A 206 5.05 23.17 18.12
N ARG A 207 5.89 22.22 17.68
CA ARG A 207 7.36 22.42 17.64
C ARG A 207 7.78 23.34 16.50
N MET A 208 7.08 23.31 15.37
CA MET A 208 7.33 24.23 14.26
C MET A 208 6.89 25.66 14.60
N ALA A 209 5.87 25.85 15.44
CA ALA A 209 5.44 27.16 15.90
C ALA A 209 6.41 27.83 16.90
N GLN A 210 7.28 27.06 17.56
CA GLN A 210 8.27 27.56 18.52
C GLN A 210 9.64 27.85 17.90
N SER A 211 9.86 27.47 16.64
CA SER A 211 11.13 27.69 15.92
C SER A 211 11.15 28.96 15.07
N PHE A 212 10.11 29.78 15.14
CA PHE A 212 9.98 31.12 14.53
C PHE A 212 9.70 32.15 15.63
#